data_AF-X1RZ56-F1
#
_entry.id   AF-X1RZ56-F1
#
_cell.length_a   1.000
_cell.length_b   1.000
_cell.length_c   1.000
_cell.angle_alpha   90.00
_cell.angle_beta   90.00
_cell.angle_gamma   90.00
#
_symmetry.space_group_name_H-M   'P 1'
#
loop_
_entity.id
_entity.type
_entity.pdbx_description
1 polymer ?
#
loop_
_entity_poly.entity_id
_entity_poly.type
_entity_poly.pdbx_seq_one_letter_code
_entity_poly.pdbx_strand_id
1 'polypeptide(L)' 'MRYEKQTPRLTVKFVDSDTNTVLFELKDRTWMNVGELLNDGAVSSIMTNERKNKKVTQNLMVLVVGEYELKE' A
#
# COMPACT_ATOMS: atom_id res chain seq x y z
N MET A 1 -2.78 -29.17 1.60
CA MET A 1 -3.49 -27.90 1.77
C MET A 1 -2.52 -26.76 1.99
N ARG A 2 -2.50 -25.77 1.09
CA ARG A 2 -1.66 -24.58 1.21
C ARG A 2 -2.36 -23.35 0.63
N TYR A 3 -2.12 -22.19 1.23
CA TYR A 3 -2.55 -20.92 0.66
C TYR A 3 -1.58 -20.52 -0.46
N GLU A 4 -2.10 -20.41 -1.68
CA GLU A 4 -1.34 -20.00 -2.86
C GLU A 4 -1.72 -18.58 -3.24
N LYS A 5 -0.71 -17.76 -3.54
CA LYS A 5 -0.94 -16.40 -3.97
C LYS A 5 -1.56 -16.39 -5.36
N GLN A 6 -2.68 -15.71 -5.55
CA GLN A 6 -3.33 -15.63 -6.87
C GLN A 6 -2.45 -14.90 -7.88
N THR A 7 -1.75 -13.85 -7.44
CA THR A 7 -0.89 -13.02 -8.28
C THR A 7 0.40 -12.64 -7.55
N PRO A 8 1.56 -12.56 -8.23
CA PRO A 8 2.76 -12.00 -7.63
C PRO A 8 2.60 -10.52 -7.26
N ARG A 9 1.64 -9.82 -7.88
CA ARG A 9 1.37 -8.40 -7.65
C ARG A 9 0.76 -8.14 -6.27
N LEU A 10 1.06 -6.97 -5.73
CA LEU A 10 0.60 -6.47 -4.45
C LEU A 10 0.01 -5.08 -4.65
N THR A 11 -1.07 -4.81 -3.92
CA THR A 11 -1.68 -3.49 -3.86
C THR A 11 -1.20 -2.82 -2.58
N VAL A 12 -0.66 -1.60 -2.69
CA VAL A 12 -0.27 -0.79 -1.54
C VAL A 12 -1.28 0.33 -1.38
N LYS A 13 -1.99 0.38 -0.24
CA LYS A 13 -3.00 1.39 0.05
C LYS A 13 -2.44 2.40 1.04
N PHE A 14 -2.68 3.68 0.76
CA PHE A 14 -2.43 4.77 1.68
C PHE A 14 -3.77 5.17 2.27
N VAL A 15 -3.88 5.12 3.60
CA VAL A 15 -5.14 5.27 4.33
C VAL A 15 -4.96 6.33 5.41
N ASP A 16 -5.96 7.18 5.55
CA ASP A 16 -6.06 8.07 6.71
C ASP A 16 -6.50 7.24 7.92
N SER A 17 -5.64 7.11 8.92
CA SER A 17 -5.87 6.21 10.07
C SER A 17 -6.97 6.72 11.00
N ASP A 18 -7.29 8.01 10.98
CA ASP A 18 -8.30 8.59 11.87
C ASP A 18 -9.71 8.34 11.31
N THR A 19 -9.84 8.32 9.99
CA THR A 19 -11.13 8.17 9.29
C THR A 19 -11.30 6.83 8.58
N ASN A 20 -10.25 6.01 8.51
CA ASN A 20 -10.16 4.81 7.66
C ASN A 20 -10.44 5.07 6.18
N THR A 21 -10.27 6.31 5.72
CA THR A 21 -10.52 6.68 4.32
C THR A 21 -9.31 6.30 3.47
N VAL A 22 -9.52 5.53 2.40
CA VAL A 22 -8.46 5.25 1.41
C VAL A 22 -8.13 6.54 0.67
N LEU A 23 -6.88 6.97 0.77
CA LEU A 23 -6.38 8.18 0.15
C LEU A 23 -6.05 7.98 -1.33
N PHE A 24 -5.38 6.87 -1.64
CA PHE A 24 -5.06 6.35 -2.97
C PHE A 24 -4.46 4.94 -2.85
N GLU A 25 -4.29 4.26 -3.99
CA GLU A 25 -3.71 2.92 -4.07
C GLU A 25 -2.62 2.86 -5.16
N LEU A 26 -1.52 2.18 -4.86
CA LEU A 26 -0.51 1.80 -5.83
C LEU A 26 -0.70 0.33 -6.20
N LYS A 27 -0.97 0.06 -7.47
CA LYS A 27 -1.14 -1.29 -7.99
C LYS A 27 0.19 -1.86 -8.53
N ASP A 28 0.18 -3.16 -8.81
CA ASP A 28 1.25 -3.87 -9.51
C ASP A 28 2.64 -3.87 -8.83
N ARG A 29 2.67 -3.68 -7.50
CA ARG A 29 3.91 -3.79 -6.72
C ARG A 29 4.31 -5.25 -6.55
N THR A 30 5.60 -5.49 -6.33
CA THR A 30 6.13 -6.81 -6.04
C THR A 30 6.69 -6.82 -4.62
N TRP A 31 6.90 -7.99 -4.03
CA TRP A 31 7.52 -8.12 -2.71
C TRP A 31 8.88 -7.40 -2.61
N MET A 32 9.68 -7.45 -3.67
CA MET A 32 10.97 -6.76 -3.74
C MET A 32 10.81 -5.24 -3.65
N ASN A 33 9.82 -4.69 -4.36
CA ASN A 33 9.60 -3.25 -4.41
C ASN A 33 8.91 -2.75 -3.13
N VAL A 34 8.12 -3.57 -2.45
CA VAL A 34 7.39 -3.15 -1.24
C VAL A 34 8.33 -2.76 -0.11
N GLY A 35 9.42 -3.51 0.11
CA GLY A 35 10.40 -3.17 1.15
C GLY A 35 11.02 -1.78 0.94
N GLU A 36 11.30 -1.43 -0.32
CA GLU A 36 11.81 -0.11 -0.69
C GLU A 36 10.75 1.00 -0.63
N LEU A 37 9.47 0.65 -0.78
CA LEU A 37 8.37 1.63 -0.77
C LEU A 37 7.93 2.04 0.64
N LEU A 38 8.19 1.22 1.66
CA LEU A 38 7.68 1.41 3.02
C LEU A 38 8.64 2.17 3.96
N ASN A 39 9.74 2.71 3.45
CA ASN A 39 10.59 3.59 4.27
C ASN A 39 10.06 5.03 4.29
N ASP A 40 10.43 5.78 5.33
CA ASP A 40 9.96 7.13 5.60
C ASP A 40 10.15 8.10 4.42
N GLY A 41 11.29 8.02 3.74
CA GLY A 41 11.60 8.89 2.60
C GLY A 41 10.73 8.59 1.38
N ALA A 42 10.56 7.30 1.05
CA ALA A 42 9.72 6.86 -0.05
C ALA A 42 8.24 7.19 0.20
N VAL A 43 7.72 6.85 1.38
CA VAL A 43 6.35 7.15 1.80
C VAL A 43 6.06 8.65 1.73
N SER A 44 6.96 9.48 2.26
CA SER A 44 6.82 10.95 2.23
C SER A 44 6.81 11.49 0.80
N SER A 45 7.70 10.99 -0.06
CA SER A 45 7.81 11.41 -1.46
C SER A 45 6.58 11.02 -2.27
N ILE A 46 6.09 9.79 -2.09
CA ILE A 46 4.89 9.29 -2.77
C ILE A 46 3.67 10.10 -2.34
N MET A 47 3.45 10.27 -1.03
CA MET A 47 2.32 11.02 -0.50
C MET A 47 2.31 12.46 -1.02
N THR A 48 3.47 13.13 -1.00
CA THR A 48 3.60 14.50 -1.49
C THR A 48 3.30 14.61 -2.99
N ASN A 49 3.73 13.62 -3.78
CA ASN A 49 3.50 13.62 -5.23
C ASN A 49 2.04 13.30 -5.61
N GLU A 50 1.44 12.29 -4.99
CA GLU A 50 0.06 11.86 -5.29
C GLU A 50 -0.98 12.84 -4.75
N ARG A 51 -0.64 13.61 -3.71
CA ARG A 51 -1.53 14.58 -3.06
C ARG A 51 -1.06 16.03 -3.17
N LYS A 52 -0.37 16.39 -4.26
CA LYS A 52 -0.03 17.80 -4.54
C LYS A 52 -1.29 18.67 -4.39
N ASN A 53 -1.19 19.69 -3.54
CA ASN A 53 -2.25 20.67 -3.23
C ASN A 53 -3.47 20.12 -2.45
N LYS A 54 -3.38 18.94 -1.81
CA LYS A 54 -4.42 18.44 -0.91
C LYS A 54 -3.96 18.50 0.55
N LYS A 55 -4.92 18.57 1.47
CA LYS A 55 -4.64 18.52 2.92
C LYS A 55 -3.94 17.21 3.26
N VAL A 56 -2.82 17.33 3.97
CA VAL A 56 -2.02 16.19 4.44
C VAL A 56 -2.66 15.64 5.72
N THR A 57 -2.82 14.33 5.77
CA THR A 57 -3.26 13.60 6.96
C THR A 57 -2.12 13.54 7.98
N GLN A 58 -2.43 13.72 9.26
CA GLN A 58 -1.43 13.59 10.33
C GLN A 58 -1.08 12.14 10.61
N ASN A 59 -2.09 11.25 10.65
CA ASN A 59 -1.91 9.83 10.95
C ASN A 59 -2.08 8.98 9.69
N LEU A 60 -0.97 8.67 9.03
CA LEU A 60 -0.95 7.88 7.80
C LEU A 60 -0.75 6.39 8.11
N MET A 61 -1.64 5.55 7.59
CA MET A 61 -1.50 4.09 7.58
C MET A 61 -1.19 3.62 6.17
N VAL A 62 -0.18 2.76 6.01
CA VAL A 62 0.18 2.17 4.72
C VAL A 62 0.00 0.65 4.80
N LEU A 63 -0.85 0.10 3.93
CA LEU A 63 -1.22 -1.32 3.92
C LEU A 63 -0.72 -2.00 2.65
N VAL A 64 -0.18 -3.21 2.78
CA VAL A 64 0.19 -4.05 1.64
C VAL A 64 -0.76 -5.24 1.59
N VAL A 65 -1.51 -5.36 0.51
CA VAL A 65 -2.55 -6.38 0.34
C VAL A 65 -2.07 -7.44 -0.64
N GLY A 66 -2.07 -8.69 -0.20
CA GLY A 66 -1.84 -9.87 -1.02
C GLY A 66 -2.99 -10.85 -0.89
N GLU A 67 -3.50 -11.33 -2.03
CA GLU A 67 -4.64 -12.23 -2.10
C GLU A 67 -4.17 -13.68 -2.30
N TYR A 68 -4.73 -14.58 -1.51
CA TYR A 68 -4.38 -16.00 -1.49
C TYR A 68 -5.63 -16.87 -1.54
N GLU A 69 -5.53 -18.01 -2.22
CA GLU A 69 -6.55 -19.05 -2.27
C GLU A 69 -6.07 -20.31 -1.56
N LEU A 70 -6.95 -20.98 -0.83
CA LEU A 70 -6.67 -22.28 -0.26
C LEU A 70 -6.73 -23.33 -1.37
N LYS A 71 -5.62 -24.02 -1.63
CA LYS A 71 -5.57 -25.20 -2.51
C LYS A 71 -5.38 -26.47 -1.69
N GLU A 72 -6.03 -27.55 -2.12
CA GLU A 72 -5.98 -28.88 -1.49
C GLU A 72 -4.58 -29.48 -1.46
#